data_AF-A0A0X8GSY8-F1
#
_entry.id   AF-A0A0X8GSY8-F1
#
_cell.length_a   1.000
_cell.length_b   1.000
_cell.length_c   1.000
_cell.angle_alpha   90.00
_cell.angle_beta   90.00
_cell.angle_gamma   90.00
#
_symmetry.space_group_name_H-M   'P 1'
#
loop_
_entity.id
_entity.type
_entity.pdbx_description
1 polymer ?
#
loop_
_entity_poly.entity_id
_entity_poly.type
_entity_poly.pdbx_seq_one_letter_code
_entity_poly.pdbx_strand_id
1 'polypeptide(L)' 'MAKRSEYVAYLLELLAPMGTLRAKAMFSGYGLYCDEIFFAIVADDILYIKTDAESKADFCKLGSVDV' A
#
# COMPACT_ATOMS: atom_id res chain seq x y z
N MET A 1 19.57 -5.00 -11.32
CA MET A 1 18.93 -4.29 -10.19
C MET A 1 17.48 -4.04 -10.57
N ALA A 2 16.50 -4.66 -9.91
CA ALA A 2 15.12 -4.31 -10.16
C ALA A 2 14.92 -2.83 -9.78
N LYS A 3 14.64 -1.97 -10.76
CA LYS A 3 14.35 -0.55 -10.52
C LYS A 3 13.13 -0.53 -9.60
N ARG A 4 13.28 -0.02 -8.38
CA ARG A 4 12.13 0.25 -7.51
C ARG A 4 11.18 1.15 -8.30
N SER A 5 9.90 0.77 -8.42
CA SER A 5 8.90 1.60 -9.11
C SER A 5 8.98 3.03 -8.54
N GLU A 6 8.99 4.03 -9.43
CA GLU A 6 9.00 5.45 -9.04
C GLU A 6 7.77 5.78 -8.20
N TYR A 7 6.64 5.12 -8.48
CA TYR A 7 5.42 5.22 -7.69
C TYR A 7 5.62 4.70 -6.26
N VAL A 8 6.32 3.57 -6.09
CA VAL A 8 6.62 3.05 -4.74
C VAL A 8 7.56 3.98 -3.99
N ALA A 9 8.56 4.56 -4.66
CA ALA A 9 9.44 5.55 -4.04
C ALA A 9 8.65 6.79 -3.59
N TYR A 10 7.77 7.30 -4.45
CA TYR A 10 6.86 8.40 -4.14
C TYR A 10 5.95 8.08 -2.94
N LEU A 11 5.36 6.89 -2.88
CA LEU A 11 4.52 6.48 -1.75
C LEU A 11 5.29 6.40 -0.44
N LEU A 12 6.53 5.90 -0.45
CA LEU A 12 7.38 5.86 0.74
C LEU A 12 7.73 7.25 1.25
N GLU A 13 7.93 8.23 0.36
CA GLU A 13 8.17 9.62 0.75
C GLU A 13 6.89 10.29 1.28
N LEU A 14 5.75 10.08 0.59
CA LEU A 14 4.47 10.66 0.99
C LEU A 14 4.00 10.18 2.37
N LEU A 15 4.20 8.90 2.65
CA LEU A 15 3.77 8.26 3.89
C LEU A 15 4.86 8.29 4.98
N ALA A 16 6.04 8.87 4.71
CA ALA A 16 7.15 8.93 5.66
C ALA A 16 6.78 9.43 7.08
N PRO A 17 5.83 10.37 7.27
CA PRO A 17 5.40 10.80 8.61
C PRO A 17 4.70 9.71 9.44
N MET A 18 4.25 8.61 8.83
CA MET A 18 3.53 7.54 9.53
C MET A 18 4.45 6.61 10.34
N GLY A 19 5.75 6.56 10.02
CA GLY A 19 6.70 5.66 10.69
C GLY A 19 7.78 5.11 9.75
N THR A 20 8.42 3.99 10.13
CA THR A 20 9.49 3.39 9.33
C THR A 20 8.90 2.57 8.19
N LEU A 21 8.82 3.16 6.99
CA LEU A 21 8.24 2.47 5.85
C LEU A 21 9.24 1.58 5.11
N ARG A 22 8.80 0.37 4.76
CA ARG A 22 9.57 -0.60 3.99
C ARG A 22 8.73 -1.16 2.85
N ALA A 23 9.29 -1.15 1.65
CA ALA A 23 8.70 -1.82 0.50
C ALA A 23 9.46 -3.13 0.22
N LYS A 24 8.72 -4.21 -0.04
CA LYS A 24 9.27 -5.52 -0.40
C LYS A 24 8.64 -5.98 -1.71
N ALA A 25 9.47 -6.26 -2.73
CA ALA A 25 8.97 -6.78 -4.00
C ALA A 25 8.40 -8.20 -3.81
N MET A 26 7.14 -8.42 -4.21
CA MET A 26 6.43 -9.70 -4.09
C MET A 26 5.44 -9.82 -5.26
N PHE A 27 5.49 -10.91 -6.03
CA PHE A 27 4.49 -11.26 -7.07
C PHE A 27 4.22 -10.16 -8.11
N SER A 28 5.26 -9.67 -8.79
CA SER A 28 5.19 -8.56 -9.76
C SER A 28 4.76 -7.19 -9.19
N GLY A 29 4.44 -7.12 -7.90
CA GLY A 29 4.14 -5.88 -7.18
C GLY A 29 5.07 -5.64 -5.99
N TYR A 30 4.64 -4.77 -5.08
CA TYR A 30 5.35 -4.40 -3.87
C TYR A 30 4.44 -4.43 -2.64
N GLY A 31 4.79 -5.23 -1.64
CA GLY A 31 4.19 -5.14 -0.31
C GLY A 31 4.77 -3.94 0.47
N LEU A 32 3.91 -3.16 1.10
CA LEU A 32 4.27 -2.03 1.96
C LEU A 32 4.07 -2.39 3.44
N TYR A 33 5.09 -2.08 4.22
CA TYR A 33 5.15 -2.30 5.65
C TYR A 33 5.41 -0.98 6.35
N CYS A 34 4.70 -0.74 7.45
CA CYS A 34 5.00 0.31 8.41
C CYS A 34 5.56 -0.37 9.65
N ASP A 35 6.84 -0.16 9.92
CA ASP A 35 7.65 -0.87 10.90
C ASP A 35 7.64 -2.40 10.61
N GLU A 36 6.85 -3.16 11.38
CA GLU A 36 6.66 -4.61 11.21
C GLU A 36 5.25 -4.99 10.73
N ILE A 37 4.37 -3.99 10.54
CA ILE A 37 2.97 -4.19 10.19
C ILE A 37 2.82 -4.08 8.67
N PHE A 38 2.32 -5.16 8.07
CA PHE A 38 1.90 -5.16 6.68
C PHE A 38 0.56 -4.43 6.52
N PHE A 39 0.55 -3.33 5.75
CA PHE A 39 -0.63 -2.47 5.64
C PHE A 39 -1.13 -2.28 4.20
N ALA A 40 -0.29 -2.49 3.17
CA ALA A 40 -0.71 -2.24 1.79
C ALA A 40 0.09 -3.05 0.77
N ILE A 41 -0.44 -3.12 -0.46
CA ILE A 41 0.21 -3.70 -1.65
C ILE A 41 0.12 -2.68 -2.78
N VAL A 42 1.16 -2.59 -3.59
CA VAL A 42 1.17 -1.89 -4.86
C VAL A 42 1.23 -2.93 -5.98
N ALA A 43 0.23 -2.94 -6.84
CA ALA A 43 0.15 -3.79 -8.03
C ALA A 43 -0.38 -2.96 -9.19
N ASP A 44 0.22 -3.10 -10.38
CA ASP A 44 -0.14 -2.33 -11.58
C ASP A 44 -0.22 -0.80 -11.34
N ASP A 45 0.71 -0.26 -10.56
CA ASP A 45 0.76 1.15 -10.11
C ASP A 45 -0.51 1.64 -9.36
N ILE A 46 -1.27 0.70 -8.79
CA ILE A 46 -2.41 0.95 -7.90
C ILE A 46 -2.04 0.57 -6.47
N LEU A 47 -2.34 1.46 -5.51
CA LEU A 47 -2.19 1.21 -4.08
C LEU A 47 -3.46 0.56 -3.50
N TYR A 48 -3.31 -0.64 -2.98
CA TYR A 48 -4.34 -1.37 -2.24
C TYR A 48 -4.00 -1.36 -0.75
N ILE A 49 -4.91 -0.84 0.08
CA ILE A 49 -4.74 -0.79 1.53
C ILE A 49 -5.50 -1.96 2.17
N LYS A 50 -4.87 -2.61 3.14
CA LYS A 50 -5.52 -3.63 3.96
C LYS A 50 -6.58 -2.96 4.83
N THR A 51 -7.84 -3.31 4.59
CA THR A 51 -8.99 -2.85 5.37
C THR A 51 -9.47 -3.94 6.34
N ASP A 52 -10.00 -3.56 7.49
CA ASP A 52 -10.84 -4.42 8.32
C ASP A 52 -12.32 -4.34 7.90
N ALA A 53 -13.19 -5.09 8.59
CA ALA A 53 -14.61 -5.17 8.24
C ALA A 53 -15.35 -3.82 8.40
N GLU A 54 -14.93 -3.00 9.37
CA GLU A 54 -15.51 -1.68 9.63
C GLU A 54 -15.07 -0.66 8.57
N SER A 55 -13.75 -0.57 8.36
CA SER A 55 -13.16 0.31 7.35
C SER A 55 -13.67 -0.02 5.95
N LYS A 56 -13.78 -1.30 5.60
CA LYS A 56 -14.31 -1.74 4.31
C LYS A 56 -15.74 -1.26 4.10
N ALA A 57 -16.60 -1.40 5.11
CA ALA A 57 -17.99 -0.96 5.01
C ALA A 57 -18.09 0.55 4.80
N ASP A 58 -17.25 1.33 5.48
CA ASP A 58 -17.24 2.79 5.34
C ASP A 58 -16.63 3.25 4.02
N PHE A 59 -15.56 2.60 3.55
CA PHE A 59 -15.00 2.87 2.22
C PHE A 59 -15.97 2.51 1.10
N CYS A 60 -16.71 1.40 1.22
CA CYS A 60 -17.75 1.04 0.25
C CYS A 60 -18.88 2.08 0.23
N LYS A 61 -19.32 2.59 1.39
CA LYS A 61 -20.31 3.68 1.46
C LYS A 61 -19.82 4.97 0.81
N LEU A 62 -18.53 5.24 0.89
CA LEU A 62 -17.87 6.40 0.27
C LEU A 62 -17.57 6.19 -1.23
N GLY A 63 -17.96 5.05 -1.81
CA GLY A 63 -17.82 4.77 -3.24
C GLY A 63 -16.53 4.06 -3.64
N SER A 64 -15.77 3.52 -2.69
CA SER A 64 -14.62 2.67 -2.99
C SER A 64 -15.09 1.30 -3.50
N VAL A 65 -14.38 0.76 -4.49
CA VAL A 65 -14.70 -0.53 -5.10
C VAL A 65 -14.06 -1.64 -4.28
N ASP A 66 -14.87 -2.61 -3.86
CA ASP A 66 -14.37 -3.86 -3.30
C ASP A 66 -13.95 -4.78 -4.45
N VAL A 67 -12.65 -5.08 -4.53
CA VAL A 67 -12.02 -5.94 -5.55
C VAL A 67 -11.42 -7.15 -4.85
#